data_AF-A0A914YP02-F1
#
_entry.id   AF-A0A914YP02-F1
#
_cell.length_a   1.000
_cell.length_b   1.000
_cell.length_c   1.000
_cell.angle_alpha   90.00
_cell.angle_beta   90.00
_cell.angle_gamma   90.00
#
_symmetry.space_group_name_H-M   'P 1'
#
loop_
_entity.id
_entity.type
_entity.pdbx_description
1 polymer ?
#
loop_
_entity_poly.entity_id
_entity_poly.type
_entity_poly.pdbx_seq_one_letter_code
_entity_poly.pdbx_strand_id
1 'polypeptide(L)'
;MPANELDKYLKDGKDRPSHRKNFYGCKKVDTLDYYAKRLGELNIDIEKRQHQHTNNRPISSVFIEFPSQLELQRAYQALPYNAKLKSAKKFTGITPEDVIWDNLNSSPITRKLKKIFASIVLTLMILFWSIPVTFIGVFTNINMLTEKVEFLSFINDIPDVFLGFLTGLLPVAVLAILMALVPYFIKFMGNIAGCLTVQEVETFCHSWYYAFQVIQSFLVLTLASAATSSISSVIDEPQSALTILGEKVPPASNFYIANTCYQSLTLSSGLLLQII
;
A
#
# COMPACT_ATOMS: atom_id res chain seq x y z
N MET A 1 22.22 -25.11 -27.04
CA MET A 1 23.30 -24.12 -27.23
C MET A 1 24.61 -24.74 -26.82
N PRO A 2 25.71 -24.58 -27.58
CA PRO A 2 27.02 -25.01 -27.13
C PRO A 2 27.41 -24.22 -25.86
N ALA A 3 27.81 -24.92 -24.80
CA ALA A 3 28.03 -24.37 -23.46
C ALA A 3 29.15 -23.30 -23.35
N ASN A 4 29.92 -23.05 -24.42
CA ASN A 4 31.15 -22.26 -24.39
C ASN A 4 31.02 -20.85 -24.99
N GLU A 5 29.86 -20.42 -25.52
CA GLU A 5 29.72 -19.06 -26.07
C GLU A 5 29.46 -17.98 -25.01
N LEU A 6 28.89 -18.34 -23.86
CA LEU A 6 28.55 -17.39 -22.79
C LEU A 6 29.79 -16.76 -22.14
N ASP A 7 30.89 -17.49 -22.07
CA ASP A 7 32.15 -17.01 -21.47
C ASP A 7 32.80 -15.88 -22.28
N LYS A 8 32.46 -15.76 -23.57
CA LYS A 8 32.94 -14.69 -24.45
C LYS A 8 32.46 -13.29 -24.01
N TYR A 9 31.35 -13.23 -23.28
CA TYR A 9 30.72 -11.98 -22.84
C TYR A 9 31.15 -11.56 -21.42
N LEU A 10 31.96 -12.37 -20.73
CA LEU A 10 32.50 -12.04 -19.41
C LEU A 10 33.79 -11.21 -19.56
N LYS A 11 33.81 -10.01 -18.96
CA LYS A 11 35.08 -9.29 -18.76
C LYS A 11 36.00 -10.15 -17.87
N ASP A 12 37.20 -10.40 -18.35
CA ASP A 12 38.30 -11.08 -17.64
C ASP A 12 38.15 -12.60 -17.34
N GLY A 13 37.13 -13.27 -17.88
CA GLY A 13 37.09 -14.73 -18.03
C GLY A 13 37.27 -15.59 -16.77
N LYS A 14 37.12 -15.03 -15.55
CA LYS A 14 37.47 -15.74 -14.30
C LYS A 14 36.39 -15.79 -13.23
N ASP A 15 35.50 -14.81 -13.13
CA ASP A 15 34.46 -14.81 -12.09
C ASP A 15 33.05 -14.91 -12.69
N ARG A 16 32.50 -16.12 -12.70
CA ARG A 16 31.11 -16.35 -13.09
C ARG A 16 30.16 -15.92 -11.96
N PRO A 17 29.09 -15.17 -12.27
CA PRO A 17 28.12 -14.75 -11.26
C PRO A 17 27.42 -15.98 -10.68
N SER A 18 27.22 -15.97 -9.37
CA SER A 18 26.69 -17.12 -8.65
C SER A 18 25.75 -16.67 -7.54
N HIS A 19 24.67 -17.41 -7.34
CA HIS A 19 23.65 -17.10 -6.34
C HIS A 19 23.27 -18.35 -5.53
N ARG A 20 22.54 -18.14 -4.44
CA ARG A 20 21.88 -19.20 -3.68
C ARG A 20 20.39 -19.13 -3.95
N LYS A 21 19.77 -20.29 -4.20
CA LYS A 21 18.35 -20.36 -4.59
C LYS A 21 17.41 -19.85 -3.49
N ASN A 22 17.73 -20.09 -2.22
CA ASN A 22 16.95 -19.70 -1.04
C ASN A 22 17.88 -19.20 0.08
N PHE A 23 17.32 -18.43 1.04
CA PHE A 23 18.03 -17.84 2.17
C PHE A 23 18.66 -18.87 3.13
N TYR A 24 18.06 -20.06 3.28
CA TYR A 24 18.55 -21.10 4.19
C TYR A 24 19.17 -22.31 3.44
N GLY A 25 20.44 -22.62 3.75
CA GLY A 25 21.06 -23.94 3.56
C GLY A 25 21.34 -24.43 2.13
N CYS A 26 21.00 -23.68 1.09
CA CYS A 26 21.16 -24.13 -0.30
C CYS A 26 22.58 -23.93 -0.85
N LYS A 27 23.01 -24.88 -1.70
CA LYS A 27 24.29 -24.83 -2.42
C LYS A 27 24.34 -23.62 -3.35
N LYS A 28 25.51 -22.97 -3.41
CA LYS A 28 25.83 -21.90 -4.36
C LYS A 28 25.82 -22.49 -5.78
N VAL A 29 25.06 -21.89 -6.68
CA VAL A 29 24.95 -22.34 -8.08
C VAL A 29 25.41 -21.23 -9.02
N ASP A 30 25.94 -21.64 -10.17
CA ASP A 30 26.23 -20.72 -11.27
C ASP A 30 24.92 -20.11 -11.78
N THR A 31 24.87 -18.79 -11.84
CA THR A 31 23.67 -18.05 -12.21
C THR A 31 23.33 -18.22 -13.68
N LEU A 32 24.33 -18.24 -14.57
CA LEU A 32 24.13 -18.32 -16.01
C LEU A 32 23.61 -19.70 -16.40
N ASP A 33 24.27 -20.75 -15.92
CA ASP A 33 23.87 -22.13 -16.22
C ASP A 33 22.50 -22.46 -15.60
N TYR A 34 22.24 -21.98 -14.37
CA TYR A 34 20.96 -22.20 -13.71
C TYR A 34 19.81 -21.55 -14.44
N TYR A 35 19.91 -20.25 -14.79
CA TYR A 35 18.82 -19.57 -15.48
C TYR A 35 18.65 -20.02 -16.92
N ALA A 36 19.73 -20.39 -17.64
CA ALA A 36 19.62 -20.98 -18.97
C ALA A 36 18.84 -22.30 -18.93
N LYS A 37 19.16 -23.18 -17.97
CA LYS A 37 18.41 -24.42 -17.75
C LYS A 37 16.97 -24.14 -17.34
N ARG A 38 16.76 -23.22 -16.38
CA ARG A 38 15.44 -22.87 -15.87
C ARG A 38 14.55 -22.26 -16.96
N LEU A 39 15.12 -21.47 -17.86
CA LEU A 39 14.42 -20.91 -19.01
C LEU A 39 13.96 -22.02 -19.97
N GLY A 40 14.83 -23.00 -20.23
CA GLY A 40 14.45 -24.19 -21.00
C GLY A 40 13.31 -24.99 -20.37
N GLU A 41 13.38 -25.25 -19.06
CA GLU A 41 12.30 -25.90 -18.30
C GLU A 41 10.99 -25.11 -18.38
N LEU A 42 11.05 -23.79 -18.19
CA LEU A 42 9.88 -22.91 -18.24
C LEU A 42 9.26 -22.85 -19.65
N ASN A 43 10.06 -22.85 -20.71
CA ASN A 43 9.55 -22.89 -22.09
C ASN A 43 8.77 -24.17 -22.37
N ILE A 44 9.26 -25.32 -21.90
CA ILE A 44 8.55 -26.61 -22.01
C ILE A 44 7.24 -26.55 -21.21
N ASP A 45 7.27 -26.01 -19.99
CA ASP A 45 6.08 -25.85 -19.16
C ASP A 45 5.04 -24.91 -19.81
N ILE A 46 5.49 -23.82 -20.43
CA ILE A 46 4.64 -22.87 -21.16
C ILE A 46 3.98 -23.56 -22.35
N GLU A 47 4.75 -24.23 -23.20
CA GLU A 47 4.25 -24.95 -24.38
C GLU A 47 3.23 -26.02 -23.98
N LYS A 48 3.55 -26.80 -22.93
CA LYS A 48 2.63 -27.79 -22.37
C LYS A 48 1.32 -27.16 -21.89
N ARG A 49 1.38 -26.04 -21.17
CA ARG A 49 0.17 -25.33 -20.69
C ARG A 49 -0.63 -24.73 -21.83
N GLN A 50 0.02 -24.24 -22.88
CA GLN A 50 -0.64 -23.74 -24.09
C GLN A 50 -1.38 -24.87 -24.80
N HIS A 51 -0.75 -26.04 -25.01
CA HIS A 51 -1.44 -27.18 -25.61
C HIS A 51 -2.61 -27.72 -24.77
N GLN A 52 -2.54 -27.58 -23.44
CA GLN A 52 -3.57 -28.02 -22.51
C GLN A 52 -4.64 -26.95 -22.26
N HIS A 53 -4.65 -25.82 -22.98
CA HIS A 53 -5.56 -24.72 -22.70
C HIS A 53 -7.04 -25.12 -22.77
N THR A 54 -7.39 -26.11 -23.60
CA THR A 54 -8.76 -26.61 -23.78
C THR A 54 -9.28 -27.35 -22.55
N ASN A 55 -8.40 -27.86 -21.71
CA ASN A 55 -8.74 -28.54 -20.46
C ASN A 55 -8.99 -27.57 -19.30
N ASN A 56 -8.74 -26.27 -19.50
CA ASN A 56 -8.93 -25.27 -18.45
C ASN A 56 -10.43 -25.08 -18.18
N ARG A 57 -10.78 -24.97 -16.89
CA ARG A 57 -12.16 -24.69 -16.49
C ARG A 57 -12.54 -23.28 -16.93
N PRO A 58 -13.71 -23.08 -17.56
CA PRO A 58 -14.19 -21.76 -17.91
C PRO A 58 -14.38 -20.92 -16.64
N ILE A 59 -13.96 -19.67 -16.70
CA ILE A 59 -14.12 -18.70 -15.61
C ILE A 59 -15.46 -17.99 -15.75
N SER A 60 -15.99 -17.45 -14.64
CA SER A 60 -17.28 -16.74 -14.61
C SER A 60 -17.22 -15.30 -15.14
N SER A 61 -16.35 -15.04 -16.13
CA SER A 61 -16.11 -13.71 -16.71
C SER A 61 -15.94 -13.85 -18.22
N VAL A 62 -16.43 -12.87 -18.98
CA VAL A 62 -16.38 -12.88 -20.44
C VAL A 62 -16.03 -11.48 -20.94
N PHE A 63 -15.29 -11.40 -22.05
CA PHE A 63 -15.09 -10.17 -22.80
C PHE A 63 -16.03 -10.18 -24.00
N ILE A 64 -16.71 -9.06 -24.24
CA ILE A 64 -17.66 -8.90 -25.35
C ILE A 64 -17.19 -7.70 -26.16
N GLU A 65 -16.94 -7.92 -27.44
CA GLU A 65 -16.59 -6.87 -28.40
C GLU A 65 -17.83 -6.48 -29.20
N PHE A 66 -17.93 -5.18 -29.52
CA PHE A 66 -19.01 -4.62 -30.33
C PHE A 66 -18.40 -3.88 -31.53
N PRO A 67 -19.07 -3.87 -32.69
CA PRO A 67 -18.53 -3.23 -33.89
C PRO A 67 -18.48 -1.70 -33.79
N SER A 68 -19.22 -1.08 -32.86
CA SER A 68 -19.14 0.36 -32.58
C SER A 68 -19.33 0.69 -31.10
N GLN A 69 -18.76 1.83 -30.67
CA GLN A 69 -18.91 2.36 -29.30
C GLN A 69 -20.38 2.67 -28.97
N LEU A 70 -21.17 3.08 -29.97
CA LEU A 70 -22.60 3.35 -29.81
C LEU A 70 -23.36 2.07 -29.43
N GLU A 71 -23.09 0.96 -30.12
CA GLU A 71 -23.72 -0.34 -29.82
C GLU A 71 -23.29 -0.88 -28.46
N LEU A 72 -22.01 -0.75 -28.11
CA LEU A 72 -21.50 -1.07 -26.79
C LEU A 72 -22.26 -0.30 -25.70
N GLN A 73 -22.44 1.02 -25.87
CA GLN A 73 -23.12 1.84 -24.88
C GLN A 73 -24.62 1.50 -24.78
N ARG A 74 -25.28 1.22 -25.91
CA ARG A 74 -26.67 0.73 -25.94
C ARG A 74 -26.81 -0.59 -25.17
N ALA A 75 -25.92 -1.54 -25.42
CA ALA A 75 -25.91 -2.81 -24.72
C ALA A 75 -25.67 -2.61 -23.21
N TYR A 76 -24.66 -1.81 -22.84
CA TYR A 76 -24.34 -1.50 -21.44
C TYR A 76 -25.54 -0.91 -20.69
N GLN A 77 -26.26 0.02 -21.30
CA GLN A 77 -27.46 0.65 -20.72
C GLN A 77 -28.67 -0.30 -20.63
N ALA A 78 -28.76 -1.32 -21.51
CA ALA A 78 -29.82 -2.33 -21.46
C ALA A 78 -29.59 -3.40 -20.37
N LEU A 79 -28.33 -3.63 -19.96
CA LEU A 79 -27.96 -4.69 -19.01
C LEU A 79 -28.66 -4.65 -17.63
N PRO A 80 -28.97 -3.48 -17.01
CA PRO A 80 -29.70 -3.43 -15.74
C PRO A 80 -31.11 -4.02 -15.80
N TYR A 81 -31.73 -4.03 -16.99
CA TYR A 81 -33.08 -4.55 -17.22
C TYR A 81 -33.10 -6.06 -17.50
N ASN A 82 -31.93 -6.69 -17.70
CA ASN A 82 -31.82 -8.12 -17.89
C ASN A 82 -31.71 -8.84 -16.53
N ALA A 83 -32.71 -9.63 -16.16
CA ALA A 83 -32.78 -10.32 -14.87
C ALA A 83 -31.55 -11.21 -14.57
N LYS A 84 -30.95 -11.83 -15.59
CA LYS A 84 -29.78 -12.72 -15.42
C LYS A 84 -28.46 -11.96 -15.26
N LEU A 85 -28.36 -10.79 -15.91
CA LEU A 85 -27.11 -10.02 -15.96
C LEU A 85 -27.11 -8.82 -15.03
N LYS A 86 -28.24 -8.46 -14.42
CA LYS A 86 -28.36 -7.28 -13.54
C LYS A 86 -27.34 -7.27 -12.41
N SER A 87 -27.05 -8.42 -11.80
CA SER A 87 -26.12 -8.57 -10.67
C SER A 87 -24.66 -8.74 -11.08
N ALA A 88 -24.37 -8.93 -12.37
CA ALA A 88 -23.02 -9.06 -12.86
C ALA A 88 -22.30 -7.70 -12.82
N LYS A 89 -21.02 -7.74 -12.45
CA LYS A 89 -20.14 -6.58 -12.51
C LYS A 89 -19.78 -6.32 -13.98
N LYS A 90 -19.87 -5.07 -14.42
CA LYS A 90 -19.75 -4.68 -15.84
C LYS A 90 -18.84 -3.48 -15.93
N PHE A 91 -18.09 -3.43 -17.02
CA PHE A 91 -17.14 -2.36 -17.31
C PHE A 91 -17.14 -2.12 -18.81
N THR A 92 -16.75 -0.91 -19.19
CA THR A 92 -16.60 -0.49 -20.58
C THR A 92 -15.24 0.20 -20.73
N GLY A 93 -14.65 0.12 -21.92
CA GLY A 93 -13.39 0.81 -22.21
C GLY A 93 -12.18 0.35 -21.40
N ILE A 94 -12.15 -0.91 -20.95
CA ILE A 94 -10.98 -1.47 -20.25
C ILE A 94 -9.87 -1.81 -21.24
N THR A 95 -8.65 -1.46 -20.90
CA THR A 95 -7.44 -1.94 -21.58
C THR A 95 -6.98 -3.29 -20.99
N PRO A 96 -6.39 -4.20 -21.79
CA PRO A 96 -5.96 -5.52 -21.29
C PRO A 96 -4.98 -5.46 -20.11
N GLU A 97 -4.17 -4.41 -20.05
CA GLU A 97 -3.19 -4.16 -18.99
C GLU A 97 -3.82 -3.77 -17.65
N ASP A 98 -5.01 -3.19 -17.69
CA ASP A 98 -5.74 -2.76 -16.50
C ASP A 98 -6.51 -3.92 -15.85
N VAL A 99 -6.63 -5.08 -16.51
CA VAL A 99 -7.34 -6.25 -15.99
C VAL A 99 -6.49 -7.01 -14.96
N ILE A 100 -7.05 -7.23 -13.76
CA ILE A 100 -6.46 -8.10 -12.75
C ILE A 100 -6.96 -9.54 -12.95
N TRP A 101 -6.21 -10.31 -13.74
CA TRP A 101 -6.58 -11.66 -14.18
C TRP A 101 -6.90 -12.62 -13.02
N ASP A 102 -6.15 -12.55 -11.92
CA ASP A 102 -6.33 -13.39 -10.74
C ASP A 102 -7.72 -13.21 -10.08
N ASN A 103 -8.35 -12.04 -10.26
CA ASN A 103 -9.64 -11.70 -9.65
C ASN A 103 -10.84 -12.00 -10.55
N LEU A 104 -10.65 -12.42 -11.80
CA LEU A 104 -11.73 -12.72 -12.75
C LEU A 104 -12.52 -13.98 -12.37
N ASN A 105 -11.87 -14.98 -11.75
CA ASN A 105 -12.50 -16.26 -11.40
C ASN A 105 -13.21 -16.25 -10.03
N SER A 106 -13.46 -15.09 -9.44
CA SER A 106 -14.12 -15.00 -8.13
C SER A 106 -15.64 -14.95 -8.26
N SER A 107 -16.32 -15.93 -7.64
CA SER A 107 -17.79 -15.96 -7.55
C SER A 107 -18.33 -14.70 -6.84
N PRO A 108 -19.59 -14.26 -7.11
CA PRO A 108 -20.16 -13.07 -6.47
C PRO A 108 -20.18 -13.14 -4.94
N ILE A 109 -20.42 -14.33 -4.36
CA ILE A 109 -20.45 -14.54 -2.91
C ILE A 109 -19.04 -14.44 -2.34
N THR A 110 -18.06 -15.15 -2.93
CA THR A 110 -16.66 -15.08 -2.51
C THR A 110 -16.13 -13.66 -2.58
N ARG A 111 -16.49 -12.89 -3.62
CA ARG A 111 -16.10 -11.49 -3.78
C ARG A 111 -16.71 -10.60 -2.69
N LYS A 112 -17.98 -10.79 -2.35
CA LYS A 112 -18.62 -10.07 -1.24
C LYS A 112 -17.92 -10.35 0.09
N LEU A 113 -17.60 -11.61 0.38
CA LEU A 113 -16.88 -12.00 1.61
C LEU A 113 -15.48 -11.40 1.66
N LYS A 114 -14.72 -11.48 0.55
CA LYS A 114 -13.41 -10.83 0.40
C LYS A 114 -13.48 -9.33 0.65
N LYS A 115 -14.49 -8.65 0.08
CA LYS A 115 -14.70 -7.21 0.28
C LYS A 115 -15.03 -6.89 1.74
N ILE A 116 -15.91 -7.65 2.38
CA ILE A 116 -16.25 -7.46 3.81
C ILE A 116 -15.01 -7.66 4.68
N PHE A 117 -14.25 -8.72 4.44
CA PHE A 117 -13.00 -8.98 5.14
C PHE A 117 -12.00 -7.82 4.98
N ALA A 118 -11.78 -7.36 3.75
CA ALA A 118 -10.90 -6.23 3.49
C ALA A 118 -11.37 -4.96 4.19
N SER A 119 -12.68 -4.67 4.17
CA SER A 119 -13.24 -3.54 4.90
C SER A 119 -13.03 -3.64 6.42
N ILE A 120 -13.20 -4.82 7.02
CA ILE A 120 -12.96 -5.02 8.46
C ILE A 120 -11.50 -4.74 8.80
N VAL A 121 -10.56 -5.32 8.03
CA VAL A 121 -9.12 -5.12 8.25
C VAL A 121 -8.75 -3.65 8.12
N LEU A 122 -9.24 -2.96 7.09
CA LEU A 122 -8.97 -1.54 6.87
C LEU A 122 -9.58 -0.64 7.94
N THR A 123 -10.80 -0.94 8.41
CA THR A 123 -11.41 -0.23 9.54
C THR A 123 -10.57 -0.40 10.81
N LEU A 124 -10.13 -1.62 11.13
CA LEU A 124 -9.26 -1.87 12.28
C LEU A 124 -7.92 -1.16 12.13
N MET A 125 -7.31 -1.19 10.94
CA MET A 125 -6.09 -0.45 10.64
C MET A 125 -6.28 1.04 10.94
N ILE A 126 -7.37 1.67 10.46
CA ILE A 126 -7.64 3.08 10.69
C ILE A 126 -7.84 3.35 12.19
N LEU A 127 -8.62 2.55 12.91
CA LEU A 127 -8.89 2.78 14.33
C LEU A 127 -7.64 2.67 15.20
N PHE A 128 -6.78 1.69 14.91
CA PHE A 128 -5.57 1.41 15.70
C PHE A 128 -4.31 2.10 15.17
N TRP A 129 -4.40 2.92 14.11
CA TRP A 129 -3.22 3.54 13.50
C TRP A 129 -2.50 4.54 14.40
N SER A 130 -3.19 5.12 15.38
CA SER A 130 -2.56 6.01 16.36
C SER A 130 -1.49 5.28 17.19
N ILE A 131 -1.65 3.97 17.43
CA ILE A 131 -0.71 3.17 18.23
C ILE A 131 0.71 3.17 17.62
N PRO A 132 0.92 2.73 16.36
CA PRO A 132 2.25 2.76 15.76
C PRO A 132 2.80 4.18 15.58
N VAL A 133 1.95 5.17 15.33
CA VAL A 133 2.37 6.58 15.22
C VAL A 133 2.87 7.11 16.56
N THR A 134 2.12 6.89 17.64
CA THR A 134 2.53 7.30 18.99
C THR A 134 3.79 6.55 19.42
N PHE A 135 3.90 5.26 19.11
CA PHE A 135 5.11 4.48 19.39
C PHE A 135 6.35 5.11 18.76
N ILE A 136 6.31 5.48 17.48
CA ILE A 136 7.40 6.23 16.82
C ILE A 136 7.63 7.59 17.48
N GLY A 137 6.55 8.27 17.87
CA GLY A 137 6.60 9.53 18.60
C GLY A 137 7.41 9.44 19.90
N VAL A 138 7.35 8.33 20.63
CA VAL A 138 8.17 8.14 21.85
C VAL A 138 9.68 8.16 21.53
N PHE A 139 10.10 7.63 20.38
CA PHE A 139 11.52 7.64 19.97
C PHE A 139 12.07 9.02 19.61
N THR A 140 11.21 10.04 19.43
CA THR A 140 11.67 11.43 19.25
C THR A 140 12.37 11.97 20.50
N ASN A 141 12.09 11.41 21.68
CA ASN A 141 12.68 11.82 22.94
C ASN A 141 13.66 10.76 23.46
N ILE A 142 14.75 10.57 22.71
CA ILE A 142 15.73 9.50 22.96
C ILE A 142 16.36 9.58 24.34
N ASN A 143 16.58 10.78 24.90
CA ASN A 143 17.13 10.97 26.25
C ASN A 143 16.26 10.28 27.32
N MET A 144 14.94 10.37 27.18
CA MET A 144 14.00 9.69 28.08
C MET A 144 13.95 8.16 27.86
N LEU A 145 14.37 7.70 26.67
CA LEU A 145 14.40 6.30 26.26
C LEU A 145 15.70 5.60 26.70
N THR A 146 16.86 6.25 26.56
CA THR A 146 18.16 5.75 27.03
C THR A 146 18.23 5.64 28.55
N GLU A 147 17.51 6.51 29.28
CA GLU A 147 17.39 6.40 30.74
C GLU A 147 16.49 5.24 31.20
N LYS A 148 15.46 4.87 30.41
CA LYS A 148 14.45 3.87 30.83
C LYS A 148 14.64 2.47 30.23
N VAL A 149 15.39 2.35 29.14
CA VAL A 149 15.58 1.09 28.41
C VAL A 149 17.07 0.80 28.31
N GLU A 150 17.57 -0.06 29.20
CA GLU A 150 19.00 -0.41 29.28
C GLU A 150 19.58 -0.94 27.96
N PHE A 151 18.76 -1.60 27.12
CA PHE A 151 19.18 -2.07 25.80
C PHE A 151 19.55 -0.93 24.84
N LEU A 152 19.05 0.30 25.05
CA LEU A 152 19.37 1.47 24.20
C LEU A 152 20.58 2.26 24.70
N SER A 153 21.21 1.87 25.82
CA SER A 153 22.37 2.56 26.41
C SER A 153 23.55 2.74 25.44
N PHE A 154 23.70 1.88 24.42
CA PHE A 154 24.69 2.03 23.35
C PHE A 154 24.56 3.35 22.56
N ILE A 155 23.38 3.99 22.59
CA ILE A 155 23.15 5.29 21.95
C ILE A 155 23.91 6.41 22.67
N ASN A 156 24.17 6.27 23.98
CA ASN A 156 24.92 7.27 24.76
C ASN A 156 26.43 7.30 24.41
N ASP A 157 26.95 6.26 23.76
CA ASP A 157 28.35 6.18 23.31
C ASP A 157 28.57 6.84 21.93
N ILE A 158 27.51 7.34 21.29
CA ILE A 158 27.55 7.98 19.98
C ILE A 158 27.93 9.47 20.15
N PRO A 159 28.82 10.03 19.31
CA PRO A 159 29.16 11.46 19.37
C PRO A 159 27.93 12.36 19.23
N ASP A 160 27.86 13.44 20.02
CA ASP A 160 26.69 14.33 20.14
C ASP A 160 26.12 14.82 18.80
N VAL A 161 26.98 15.05 17.80
CA VAL A 161 26.57 15.49 16.46
C VAL A 161 25.77 14.40 15.74
N PHE A 162 26.21 13.14 15.82
CA PHE A 162 25.50 12.00 15.23
C PHE A 162 24.24 11.65 16.00
N LEU A 163 24.29 11.80 17.33
CA LEU A 163 23.14 11.61 18.22
C LEU A 163 22.05 12.65 17.91
N GLY A 164 22.41 13.93 17.74
CA GLY A 164 21.48 14.99 17.31
C GLY A 164 20.84 14.73 15.94
N PHE A 165 21.59 14.19 14.98
CA PHE A 165 21.05 13.80 13.69
C PHE A 165 20.09 12.60 13.79
N LEU A 166 20.46 11.56 14.53
CA LEU A 166 19.62 10.38 14.75
C LEU A 166 18.33 10.74 15.49
N THR A 167 18.39 11.60 16.50
CA THR A 167 17.21 12.00 17.29
C THR A 167 16.28 12.95 16.56
N GLY A 168 16.82 13.84 15.73
CA GLY A 168 16.01 14.79 14.95
C GLY A 168 15.44 14.19 13.65
N LEU A 169 16.22 13.38 12.93
CA LEU A 169 15.90 13.00 11.55
C LEU A 169 15.37 11.58 11.41
N LEU A 170 15.80 10.63 12.26
CA LEU A 170 15.35 9.24 12.19
C LEU A 170 13.84 9.11 12.44
N PRO A 171 13.22 9.75 13.47
CA PRO A 171 11.80 9.61 13.72
C PRO A 171 10.97 10.16 12.56
N VAL A 172 11.42 11.26 11.95
CA VAL A 172 10.77 11.87 10.78
C VAL A 172 10.84 10.93 9.58
N ALA A 173 12.00 10.32 9.31
CA ALA A 173 12.16 9.36 8.23
C ALA A 173 11.32 8.09 8.44
N VAL A 174 11.33 7.52 9.65
CA VAL A 174 10.53 6.34 10.00
C VAL A 174 9.05 6.64 9.91
N LEU A 175 8.60 7.81 10.37
CA LEU A 175 7.21 8.25 10.24
C LEU A 175 6.82 8.42 8.77
N ALA A 176 7.68 9.01 7.94
CA ALA A 176 7.42 9.17 6.51
C ALA A 176 7.26 7.81 5.81
N ILE A 177 8.14 6.84 6.12
CA ILE A 177 8.03 5.46 5.62
C ILE A 177 6.72 4.81 6.08
N LEU A 178 6.37 4.97 7.37
CA LEU A 178 5.12 4.43 7.91
C LEU A 178 3.90 5.00 7.18
N MET A 179 3.88 6.31 6.90
CA MET A 179 2.79 6.95 6.16
C MET A 179 2.75 6.54 4.69
N ALA A 180 3.91 6.36 4.03
CA ALA A 180 3.99 5.87 2.65
C ALA A 180 3.48 4.43 2.51
N LEU A 181 3.56 3.62 3.58
CA LEU A 181 3.07 2.24 3.59
C LEU A 181 1.54 2.15 3.58
N VAL A 182 0.83 3.17 4.07
CA VAL A 182 -0.64 3.17 4.16
C VAL A 182 -1.30 2.94 2.80
N PRO A 183 -1.10 3.80 1.76
CA PRO A 183 -1.73 3.59 0.46
C PRO A 183 -1.29 2.27 -0.18
N TYR A 184 -0.04 1.83 0.02
CA TYR A 184 0.42 0.54 -0.48
C TYR A 184 -0.37 -0.63 0.13
N PHE A 185 -0.57 -0.61 1.45
CA PHE A 185 -1.36 -1.62 2.15
C PHE A 185 -2.83 -1.57 1.74
N ILE A 186 -3.42 -0.39 1.55
CA ILE A 186 -4.79 -0.26 1.06
C ILE A 186 -4.94 -0.84 -0.35
N LYS A 187 -3.99 -0.57 -1.27
CA LYS A 187 -3.99 -1.19 -2.62
C LYS A 187 -3.86 -2.71 -2.56
N PHE A 188 -2.99 -3.21 -1.69
CA PHE A 188 -2.87 -4.65 -1.42
C PHE A 188 -4.21 -5.25 -0.96
N MET A 189 -4.90 -4.59 -0.03
CA MET A 189 -6.23 -5.01 0.40
C MET A 189 -7.29 -4.87 -0.69
N GLY A 190 -7.17 -3.89 -1.60
CA GLY A 190 -8.02 -3.76 -2.79
C GLY A 190 -7.90 -4.95 -3.75
N ASN A 191 -6.67 -5.44 -3.95
CA ASN A 191 -6.43 -6.68 -4.70
C ASN A 191 -7.09 -7.89 -4.01
N ILE A 192 -6.94 -8.03 -2.69
CA ILE A 192 -7.58 -9.10 -1.90
C ILE A 192 -9.12 -8.99 -1.94
N ALA A 193 -9.65 -7.77 -1.87
CA ALA A 193 -11.09 -7.49 -1.92
C ALA A 193 -11.76 -7.96 -3.23
N GLY A 194 -10.96 -8.21 -4.26
CA GLY A 194 -11.45 -8.65 -5.57
C GLY A 194 -11.86 -7.48 -6.46
N CYS A 195 -11.08 -6.39 -6.48
CA CYS A 195 -11.15 -5.42 -7.56
C CYS A 195 -10.78 -6.11 -8.89
N LEU A 196 -11.50 -5.77 -9.97
CA LEU A 196 -11.29 -6.40 -11.28
C LEU A 196 -10.32 -5.63 -12.16
N THR A 197 -10.17 -4.34 -11.90
CA THR A 197 -9.28 -3.48 -12.65
C THR A 197 -8.32 -2.72 -11.73
N VAL A 198 -7.18 -2.31 -12.27
CA VAL A 198 -6.22 -1.45 -11.56
C VAL A 198 -6.89 -0.13 -11.19
N GLN A 199 -7.69 0.45 -12.09
CA GLN A 199 -8.46 1.66 -11.80
C GLN A 199 -9.44 1.48 -10.63
N GLU A 200 -10.05 0.30 -10.50
CA GLU A 200 -10.92 0.00 -9.36
C GLU A 200 -10.11 -0.12 -8.07
N VAL A 201 -8.91 -0.71 -8.11
CA VAL A 201 -7.98 -0.72 -6.96
C VAL A 201 -7.59 0.70 -6.56
N GLU A 202 -7.28 1.56 -7.52
CA GLU A 202 -6.93 2.97 -7.26
C GLU A 202 -8.12 3.74 -6.65
N THR A 203 -9.32 3.56 -7.20
CA THR A 203 -10.55 4.18 -6.67
C THR A 203 -10.86 3.69 -5.26
N PHE A 204 -10.68 2.39 -5.01
CA PHE A 204 -10.80 1.79 -3.70
C PHE A 204 -9.77 2.38 -2.74
N CYS A 205 -8.51 2.49 -3.17
CA CYS A 205 -7.43 3.10 -2.40
C CYS A 205 -7.75 4.53 -2.02
N HIS A 206 -8.17 5.36 -2.97
CA HIS A 206 -8.55 6.75 -2.72
C HIS A 206 -9.67 6.87 -1.69
N SER A 207 -10.73 6.06 -1.82
CA SER A 207 -11.87 6.12 -0.91
C SER A 207 -11.48 5.78 0.54
N TRP A 208 -10.68 4.73 0.73
CA TRP A 208 -10.20 4.31 2.05
C TRP A 208 -9.12 5.22 2.62
N TYR A 209 -8.22 5.72 1.77
CA TYR A 209 -7.19 6.67 2.17
C TYR A 209 -7.80 8.00 2.59
N TYR A 210 -8.87 8.45 1.91
CA TYR A 210 -9.65 9.61 2.35
C TYR A 210 -10.24 9.38 3.75
N ALA A 211 -10.89 8.24 3.98
CA ALA A 211 -11.44 7.91 5.31
C ALA A 211 -10.34 7.88 6.39
N PHE A 212 -9.18 7.31 6.07
CA PHE A 212 -8.00 7.32 6.92
C PHE A 212 -7.57 8.76 7.26
N GLN A 213 -7.43 9.64 6.27
CA GLN A 213 -7.02 11.04 6.47
C GLN A 213 -8.02 11.81 7.33
N VAL A 214 -9.33 11.64 7.09
CA VAL A 214 -10.37 12.29 7.90
C VAL A 214 -10.31 11.84 9.36
N ILE A 215 -10.14 10.54 9.61
CA ILE A 215 -10.12 10.03 10.98
C ILE A 215 -8.80 10.38 11.69
N GLN A 216 -7.66 10.09 11.07
CA GLN A 216 -6.36 10.23 11.72
C GLN A 216 -5.79 11.65 11.64
N SER A 217 -5.72 12.22 10.44
CA SER A 217 -5.10 13.53 10.24
C SER A 217 -6.00 14.69 10.62
N PHE A 218 -7.33 14.49 10.66
CA PHE A 218 -8.29 15.52 11.07
C PHE A 218 -8.90 15.26 12.45
N LEU A 219 -9.68 14.19 12.64
CA LEU A 219 -10.40 13.99 13.92
C LEU A 219 -9.45 13.74 15.10
N VAL A 220 -8.54 12.76 14.98
CA VAL A 220 -7.60 12.42 16.07
C VAL A 220 -6.69 13.60 16.39
N LEU A 221 -6.14 14.27 15.39
CA LEU A 221 -5.26 15.42 15.61
C LEU A 221 -5.97 16.61 16.25
N THR A 222 -7.20 16.94 15.79
CA THR A 222 -8.00 18.00 16.39
C THR A 222 -8.33 17.69 17.85
N LEU A 223 -8.76 16.46 18.13
CA LEU A 223 -9.06 16.01 19.50
C LEU A 223 -7.81 15.99 20.38
N ALA A 224 -6.65 15.56 19.87
CA ALA A 224 -5.40 15.57 20.60
C ALA A 224 -4.95 17.00 20.94
N SER A 225 -5.05 17.93 19.98
CA SER A 225 -4.75 19.35 20.20
C SER A 225 -5.68 19.96 21.25
N ALA A 226 -6.98 19.68 21.16
CA ALA A 226 -7.97 20.19 22.10
C ALA A 226 -7.84 19.56 23.50
N ALA A 227 -7.48 18.26 23.59
CA ALA A 227 -7.21 17.58 24.84
C ALA A 227 -5.97 18.15 25.53
N THR A 228 -4.87 18.38 24.79
CA THR A 228 -3.62 18.93 25.38
C THR A 228 -3.84 20.29 26.03
N SER A 229 -4.69 21.15 25.46
CA SER A 229 -5.00 22.47 26.03
C SER A 229 -6.03 22.45 27.16
N SER A 230 -6.71 21.32 27.39
CA SER A 230 -7.91 21.25 28.23
C SER A 230 -7.88 20.11 29.24
N ILE A 231 -6.79 19.35 29.30
CA ILE A 231 -6.69 18.11 30.09
C ILE A 231 -6.96 18.35 31.58
N SER A 232 -6.47 19.44 32.15
CA SER A 232 -6.76 19.81 33.54
C SER A 232 -8.25 20.12 33.73
N SER A 233 -8.82 20.97 32.87
CA SER A 233 -10.23 21.36 32.93
C SER A 233 -11.21 20.21 32.69
N VAL A 234 -10.84 19.22 31.85
CA VAL A 234 -11.67 18.04 31.56
C VAL A 234 -11.57 16.98 32.66
N ILE A 235 -10.43 16.88 33.35
CA ILE A 235 -10.29 16.03 34.55
C ILE A 235 -11.15 16.60 35.69
N ASP A 236 -11.17 17.92 35.84
CA ASP A 236 -11.93 18.60 36.89
C ASP A 236 -13.45 18.56 36.61
N GLU A 237 -13.88 18.73 35.36
CA GLU A 237 -15.29 18.61 34.95
C GLU A 237 -15.48 17.75 33.69
N PRO A 238 -15.61 16.43 33.81
CA PRO A 238 -15.78 15.54 32.67
C PRO A 238 -17.12 15.74 31.92
N GLN A 239 -18.13 16.35 32.58
CA GLN A 239 -19.43 16.63 31.95
C GLN A 239 -19.37 17.78 30.94
N SER A 240 -18.44 18.72 31.09
CA SER A 240 -18.26 19.86 30.17
C SER A 240 -17.27 19.58 29.04
N ALA A 241 -16.71 18.36 28.98
CA ALA A 241 -15.71 17.95 28.00
C ALA A 241 -16.12 18.22 26.55
N LEU A 242 -17.37 17.92 26.16
CA LEU A 242 -17.85 18.18 24.80
C LEU A 242 -17.91 19.68 24.46
N THR A 243 -18.32 20.51 25.42
CA THR A 243 -18.38 21.97 25.28
C THR A 243 -16.98 22.57 25.17
N ILE A 244 -16.08 22.15 26.06
CA ILE A 244 -14.68 22.61 26.08
C ILE A 244 -13.96 22.18 24.79
N LEU A 245 -14.15 20.94 24.34
CA LEU A 245 -13.59 20.47 23.07
C LEU A 245 -14.14 21.30 21.90
N GLY A 246 -15.44 21.58 21.88
CA GLY A 246 -16.10 22.40 20.86
C GLY A 246 -15.53 23.82 20.76
N GLU A 247 -15.24 24.47 21.89
CA GLU A 247 -14.62 25.80 21.93
C GLU A 247 -13.15 25.81 21.50
N LYS A 248 -12.46 24.67 21.59
CA LYS A 248 -11.05 24.53 21.24
C LYS A 248 -10.81 24.03 19.81
N VAL A 249 -11.86 23.65 19.06
CA VAL A 249 -11.75 23.33 17.63
C VAL A 249 -11.38 24.55 16.77
N PRO A 250 -11.99 25.75 16.91
CA PRO A 250 -11.68 26.87 16.04
C PRO A 250 -10.22 27.34 16.07
N PRO A 251 -9.52 27.40 17.23
CA PRO A 251 -8.08 27.68 17.29
C PRO A 251 -7.20 26.67 16.52
N ALA A 252 -7.64 25.42 16.34
CA ALA A 252 -6.91 24.42 15.56
C ALA A 252 -6.85 24.76 14.06
N SER A 253 -7.69 25.69 13.57
CA SER A 253 -7.65 26.17 12.18
C SER A 253 -6.29 26.73 11.78
N ASN A 254 -5.59 27.42 12.70
CA ASN A 254 -4.24 27.95 12.43
C ASN A 254 -3.25 26.85 12.05
N PHE A 255 -3.33 25.70 12.74
CA PHE A 255 -2.51 24.54 12.41
C PHE A 255 -2.83 24.04 10.99
N TYR A 256 -4.10 23.89 10.64
CA TYR A 256 -4.50 23.40 9.32
C TYR A 256 -4.12 24.35 8.18
N ILE A 257 -4.23 25.66 8.39
CA ILE A 257 -3.78 26.67 7.41
C ILE A 257 -2.27 26.53 7.19
N ALA A 258 -1.48 26.51 8.27
CA ALA A 258 -0.02 26.35 8.18
C ALA A 258 0.38 25.03 7.53
N ASN A 259 -0.25 23.92 7.93
CA ASN A 259 0.02 22.59 7.38
C ASN A 259 -0.35 22.50 5.89
N THR A 260 -1.47 23.12 5.47
CA THR A 260 -1.86 23.15 4.06
C THR A 260 -0.84 23.91 3.21
N CYS A 261 -0.37 25.07 3.69
CA CYS A 261 0.69 25.82 3.02
C CYS A 261 1.97 24.99 2.91
N TYR A 262 2.39 24.36 4.01
CA TYR A 262 3.58 23.50 4.05
C TYR A 262 3.49 22.33 3.06
N GLN A 263 2.38 21.58 3.06
CA GLN A 263 2.18 20.47 2.14
C GLN A 263 2.12 20.93 0.68
N SER A 264 1.44 22.04 0.39
CA SER A 264 1.33 22.58 -0.97
C SER A 264 2.69 22.99 -1.53
N LEU A 265 3.52 23.66 -0.73
CA LEU A 265 4.88 24.05 -1.11
C LEU A 265 5.79 22.84 -1.28
N THR A 266 5.74 21.89 -0.34
CA THR A 266 6.60 20.70 -0.35
C THR A 266 6.30 19.81 -1.54
N LEU A 267 5.02 19.53 -1.82
CA LEU A 267 4.60 18.68 -2.93
C LEU A 267 4.95 19.31 -4.28
N SER A 268 4.68 20.61 -4.44
CA SER A 268 4.99 21.34 -5.68
C SER A 268 6.50 21.37 -5.95
N SER A 269 7.31 21.64 -4.92
CA SER A 269 8.77 21.62 -5.02
C SER A 269 9.30 20.23 -5.35
N GLY A 270 8.79 19.19 -4.68
CA GLY A 270 9.19 17.80 -4.91
C GLY A 270 8.91 17.31 -6.32
N LEU A 271 7.73 17.63 -6.88
CA LEU A 271 7.36 17.29 -8.25
C LEU A 271 8.22 18.01 -9.29
N LEU A 272 8.53 19.29 -9.08
CA LEU A 272 9.43 20.05 -9.97
C LEU A 272 10.84 19.46 -10.01
N LEU A 273 11.31 18.93 -8.87
CA LEU A 273 12.61 18.28 -8.74
C LEU A 273 12.60 16.78 -9.12
N GLN A 274 11.44 16.21 -9.43
CA GLN A 274 11.25 14.78 -9.74
C GLN A 274 11.80 13.82 -8.67
N ILE A 275 11.78 14.25 -7.41
CA ILE A 275 12.21 13.46 -6.25
C ILE A 275 11.04 12.75 -5.54
N ILE A 276 9.81 13.06 -5.94
CA ILE A 276 8.54 12.46 -5.50
C ILE A 276 7.72 12.21 -6.77
#